data_AF-A0A7S0F432-F1
#
_entry.id   AF-A0A7S0F432-F1
#
_cell.length_a   1.000
_cell.length_b   1.000
_cell.length_c   1.000
_cell.angle_alpha   90.00
_cell.angle_beta   90.00
_cell.angle_gamma   90.00
#
_symmetry.space_group_name_H-M   'P 1'
#
loop_
_entity.id
_entity.type
_entity.pdbx_description
1 polymer ?
#
loop_
_entity_poly.entity_id
_entity_poly.type
_entity_poly.pdbx_seq_one_letter_code
_entity_poly.pdbx_strand_id
1 'polypeptide(L)'
;GVGVGARMKKHAGLRGLALVLFCCFETSSTASPTPFFHHGLNHGIILRGGTANLELQAEANSTNIKSQEDLETRILHEKQDDLDLTDLQNFNSADETEVLKARLALAQAEIGRLKQKIHKLTYMDRLYFASGVLIDLPEEFLNGWTNYYKEPYSHGTMFTDLQGDELGTFILVGAKFHDSSKLAVAAMGRRTVLLDAGHDEVPVFENGVYWYLTECSFGFADSEFVELLDCDVAEPESPKRLSWFIDVGWGGYRAGSHLDLYRTTKWEKVLYYA
;
A
#
# COMPACT_ATOMS: atom_id res chain seq x y z
N GLY A 1 -25.64 -33.75 -55.77
CA GLY A 1 -26.41 -32.80 -54.96
C GLY A 1 -25.44 -31.89 -54.26
N VAL A 2 -25.43 -30.61 -54.61
CA VAL A 2 -24.58 -29.60 -53.99
C VAL A 2 -25.49 -28.39 -53.75
N GLY A 3 -25.82 -28.16 -52.48
CA GLY A 3 -26.65 -27.04 -52.05
C GLY A 3 -25.81 -25.78 -51.90
N VAL A 4 -26.24 -24.70 -52.54
CA VAL A 4 -25.69 -23.35 -52.35
C VAL A 4 -26.75 -22.53 -51.63
N GLY A 5 -26.43 -22.04 -50.44
CA GLY A 5 -27.30 -21.20 -49.63
C GLY A 5 -26.49 -20.31 -48.69
N ALA A 6 -27.12 -19.17 -48.33
CA ALA A 6 -26.66 -18.06 -47.48
C ALA A 6 -25.85 -16.97 -48.23
N ARG A 7 -26.44 -15.87 -48.73
CA ARG A 7 -27.27 -14.80 -48.11
C ARG A 7 -26.43 -13.83 -47.25
N MET A 8 -25.76 -12.89 -47.91
CA MET A 8 -25.19 -11.67 -47.33
C MET A 8 -26.27 -10.59 -47.19
N LYS A 9 -26.41 -10.02 -45.99
CA LYS A 9 -26.90 -8.66 -45.76
C LYS A 9 -26.08 -8.06 -44.62
N LYS A 10 -25.21 -7.10 -44.94
CA LYS A 10 -24.58 -6.19 -43.95
C LYS A 10 -25.24 -4.82 -44.12
N HIS A 11 -25.95 -4.37 -43.10
CA HIS A 11 -26.41 -2.99 -42.99
C HIS A 11 -25.32 -2.17 -42.31
N ALA A 12 -24.88 -1.12 -43.00
CA ALA A 12 -24.02 -0.07 -42.46
C ALA A 12 -24.89 0.87 -41.60
N GLY A 13 -24.54 0.99 -40.32
CA GLY A 13 -25.12 1.94 -39.38
C GLY A 13 -24.13 3.06 -39.11
N LEU A 14 -24.37 4.18 -39.79
CA LEU A 14 -23.72 5.48 -39.64
C LEU A 14 -24.00 6.03 -38.23
N ARG A 15 -22.97 6.30 -37.41
CA ARG A 15 -23.12 7.08 -36.17
C ARG A 15 -22.37 8.39 -36.31
N GLY A 16 -23.15 9.46 -36.35
CA GLY A 16 -22.69 10.83 -36.43
C GLY A 16 -22.03 11.28 -35.13
N LEU A 17 -20.88 11.91 -35.30
CA LEU A 17 -20.17 12.73 -34.34
C LEU A 17 -20.87 14.09 -34.28
N ALA A 18 -21.21 14.59 -33.09
CA ALA A 18 -21.56 16.00 -32.92
C ALA A 18 -20.98 16.53 -31.60
N LEU A 19 -19.95 17.35 -31.78
CA LEU A 19 -19.25 18.19 -30.82
C LEU A 19 -20.22 18.99 -29.93
N VAL A 20 -19.96 19.01 -28.63
CA VAL A 20 -20.44 20.06 -27.73
C VAL A 20 -19.31 21.07 -27.54
N LEU A 21 -19.46 22.23 -28.16
CA LEU A 21 -18.63 23.42 -27.97
C LEU A 21 -19.19 24.21 -26.77
N PHE A 22 -18.43 24.32 -25.69
CA PHE A 22 -18.72 25.25 -24.59
C PHE A 22 -17.95 26.56 -24.83
N CYS A 23 -18.69 27.64 -25.03
CA CYS A 23 -18.15 28.99 -25.23
C CYS A 23 -17.71 29.65 -23.91
N CYS A 24 -16.74 30.53 -24.08
CA CYS A 24 -15.93 31.28 -23.12
C CYS A 24 -16.66 32.23 -22.16
N PHE A 25 -16.03 32.41 -20.99
CA PHE A 25 -15.62 33.68 -20.33
C PHE A 25 -16.14 35.01 -20.91
N GLU A 26 -16.61 35.93 -20.04
CA GLU A 26 -15.84 37.11 -19.59
C GLU A 26 -16.59 38.07 -18.63
N THR A 27 -15.88 38.46 -17.56
CA THR A 27 -15.87 39.73 -16.77
C THR A 27 -17.19 40.23 -16.13
N SER A 28 -17.24 41.06 -15.08
CA SER A 28 -16.35 42.00 -14.37
C SER A 28 -17.07 42.32 -13.03
N SER A 29 -16.45 42.68 -11.89
CA SER A 29 -15.95 44.03 -11.58
C SER A 29 -15.78 44.16 -10.05
N THR A 30 -14.62 44.70 -9.66
CA THR A 30 -14.28 45.62 -8.55
C THR A 30 -15.21 45.79 -7.33
N ALA A 31 -14.63 45.67 -6.12
CA ALA A 31 -14.55 46.75 -5.13
C ALA A 31 -13.78 46.30 -3.87
N SER A 32 -12.68 46.98 -3.57
CA SER A 32 -12.12 47.15 -2.22
C SER A 32 -12.50 48.56 -1.73
N PRO A 33 -12.72 48.77 -0.42
CA PRO A 33 -11.72 49.52 0.34
C PRO A 33 -11.61 49.17 1.85
N THR A 34 -10.35 49.02 2.30
CA THR A 34 -9.65 49.55 3.51
C THR A 34 -10.26 49.53 4.94
N PRO A 35 -9.39 49.60 5.99
CA PRO A 35 -9.56 49.00 7.32
C PRO A 35 -9.86 50.01 8.43
N PHE A 36 -10.28 49.60 9.64
CA PHE A 36 -10.01 50.31 10.91
C PHE A 36 -10.34 49.46 12.18
N PHE A 37 -9.29 49.18 12.97
CA PHE A 37 -9.13 49.14 14.44
C PHE A 37 -10.12 48.51 15.48
N HIS A 38 -9.46 47.74 16.38
CA HIS A 38 -9.48 47.73 17.86
C HIS A 38 -10.37 46.80 18.72
N HIS A 39 -9.71 46.34 19.81
CA HIS A 39 -10.14 45.61 21.03
C HIS A 39 -10.48 44.12 20.84
N GLY A 40 -9.87 43.15 21.51
CA GLY A 40 -9.21 43.14 22.82
C GLY A 40 -10.18 42.61 23.88
N LEU A 41 -10.28 41.28 24.04
CA LEU A 41 -10.85 40.66 25.24
C LEU A 41 -10.15 39.35 25.58
N ASN A 42 -9.59 39.37 26.79
CA ASN A 42 -9.21 38.23 27.61
C ASN A 42 -10.37 37.24 27.75
N HIS A 43 -10.08 35.95 27.53
CA HIS A 43 -10.74 34.90 28.29
C HIS A 43 -9.68 33.94 28.84
N GLY A 44 -9.44 34.05 30.14
CA GLY A 44 -8.74 33.04 30.92
C GLY A 44 -9.57 31.76 30.95
N ILE A 45 -8.95 30.66 30.55
CA ILE A 45 -9.47 29.32 30.80
C ILE A 45 -8.67 28.73 31.96
N ILE A 46 -9.45 28.30 32.95
CA ILE A 46 -9.06 27.76 34.25
C ILE A 46 -8.40 26.40 34.05
N LEU A 47 -7.14 26.27 34.49
CA LEU A 47 -6.47 24.99 34.70
C LEU A 47 -7.06 24.32 35.96
N ARG A 48 -7.87 23.28 35.79
CA ARG A 48 -8.14 22.32 36.86
C ARG A 48 -7.09 21.21 36.79
N GLY A 49 -6.24 21.17 37.80
CA GLY A 49 -5.39 20.02 38.10
C GLY A 49 -6.23 18.80 38.48
N GLY A 50 -5.89 17.67 37.88
CA GLY A 50 -6.40 16.34 38.22
C GLY A 50 -5.26 15.36 38.04
N THR A 51 -4.78 14.82 39.16
CA THR A 51 -3.73 13.81 39.29
C THR A 51 -4.14 12.50 38.61
N ALA A 52 -3.66 12.24 37.39
CA ALA A 52 -3.83 10.95 36.70
C ALA A 52 -2.58 10.50 35.92
N ASN A 53 -1.40 11.05 36.24
CA ASN A 53 -0.18 10.88 35.43
C ASN A 53 0.91 10.00 36.06
N LEU A 54 0.58 9.20 37.08
CA LEU A 54 1.55 8.31 37.73
C LEU A 54 1.31 6.80 37.46
N GLU A 55 0.18 6.42 36.84
CA GLU A 55 -0.16 5.01 36.60
C GLU A 55 0.13 4.57 35.16
N LEU A 56 0.03 5.48 34.18
CA LEU A 56 0.34 5.19 32.76
C LEU A 56 1.85 5.12 32.44
N GLN A 57 2.72 5.65 33.29
CA GLN A 57 4.18 5.51 33.12
C GLN A 57 4.72 4.17 33.65
N ALA A 58 3.96 3.44 34.48
CA ALA A 58 4.36 2.13 34.98
C ALA A 58 4.15 1.02 33.94
N GLU A 59 3.07 1.08 33.16
CA GLU A 59 2.74 0.06 32.15
C GLU A 59 3.63 0.15 30.89
N ALA A 60 3.99 1.36 30.46
CA ALA A 60 4.92 1.57 29.33
C ALA A 60 6.37 1.14 29.65
N ASN A 61 6.78 1.23 30.92
CA ASN A 61 8.08 0.73 31.36
C ASN A 61 8.07 -0.80 31.51
N SER A 62 6.95 -1.41 31.92
CA SER A 62 6.86 -2.87 32.07
C SER A 62 6.86 -3.63 30.73
N THR A 63 6.34 -3.06 29.65
CA THR A 63 6.38 -3.67 28.31
C THR A 63 7.75 -3.55 27.66
N ASN A 64 8.46 -2.44 27.90
CA ASN A 64 9.82 -2.23 27.41
C ASN A 64 10.81 -3.23 28.05
N ILE A 65 10.70 -3.46 29.37
CA ILE A 65 11.54 -4.42 30.10
C ILE A 65 11.34 -5.86 29.60
N LYS A 66 10.10 -6.29 29.36
CA LYS A 66 9.82 -7.64 28.80
C LYS A 66 10.40 -7.83 27.40
N SER A 67 10.34 -6.78 26.57
CA SER A 67 10.90 -6.85 25.21
C SER A 67 12.43 -6.94 25.19
N GLN A 68 13.08 -6.33 26.19
CA GLN A 68 14.53 -6.35 26.32
C GLN A 68 15.04 -7.68 26.88
N GLU A 69 14.34 -8.27 27.87
CA GLU A 69 14.67 -9.61 28.40
C GLU A 69 14.49 -10.72 27.34
N ASP A 70 13.43 -10.62 26.51
CA ASP A 70 13.19 -11.55 25.38
C ASP A 70 14.26 -11.42 24.27
N LEU A 71 14.79 -10.21 24.07
CA LEU A 71 15.86 -9.97 23.09
C LEU A 71 17.21 -10.48 23.62
N GLU A 72 17.53 -10.22 24.90
CA GLU A 72 18.77 -10.67 25.53
C GLU A 72 18.83 -12.20 25.63
N THR A 73 17.72 -12.87 25.96
CA THR A 73 17.64 -14.34 25.94
C THR A 73 17.78 -14.91 24.53
N ARG A 74 17.23 -14.26 23.50
CA ARG A 74 17.47 -14.64 22.10
C ARG A 74 18.94 -14.50 21.69
N ILE A 75 19.58 -13.39 22.05
CA ILE A 75 21.00 -13.14 21.74
C ILE A 75 21.90 -14.17 22.45
N LEU A 76 21.57 -14.54 23.69
CA LEU A 76 22.29 -15.58 24.43
C LEU A 76 22.13 -16.96 23.78
N HIS A 77 20.92 -17.30 23.32
CA HIS A 77 20.68 -18.58 22.65
C HIS A 77 21.39 -18.66 21.29
N GLU A 78 21.43 -17.56 20.54
CA GLU A 78 22.12 -17.49 19.24
C GLU A 78 23.65 -17.54 19.41
N LYS A 79 24.21 -16.93 20.45
CA LYS A 79 25.64 -17.04 20.78
C LYS A 79 26.04 -18.43 21.29
N GLN A 80 25.14 -19.11 22.00
CA GLN A 80 25.40 -20.47 22.49
C GLN A 80 25.43 -21.48 21.32
N ASP A 81 24.57 -21.29 20.30
CA ASP A 81 24.58 -22.10 19.07
C ASP A 81 25.87 -21.90 18.25
N ASP A 82 26.45 -20.69 18.24
CA ASP A 82 27.71 -20.40 17.52
C ASP A 82 28.96 -20.97 18.22
N LEU A 83 28.92 -21.14 19.55
CA LEU A 83 30.03 -21.68 20.34
C LEU A 83 30.28 -23.18 20.07
N ASP A 84 29.24 -23.96 19.78
CA ASP A 84 29.35 -25.40 19.48
C ASP A 84 30.05 -25.68 18.12
N LEU A 85 30.17 -24.68 17.23
CA LEU A 85 30.89 -24.83 15.96
C LEU A 85 32.42 -24.65 16.08
N THR A 86 32.91 -23.98 17.12
CA THR A 86 34.32 -23.58 17.22
C THR A 86 35.27 -24.64 17.83
N ASP A 87 34.74 -25.63 18.55
CA ASP A 87 35.57 -26.66 19.22
C ASP A 87 36.12 -27.76 18.28
N LEU A 88 35.83 -27.69 16.98
CA LEU A 88 36.25 -28.69 15.98
C LEU A 88 37.66 -28.45 15.39
N GLN A 89 38.39 -27.42 15.82
CA GLN A 89 39.70 -27.08 15.23
C GLN A 89 40.91 -27.85 15.82
N ASN A 90 40.73 -28.69 16.84
CA ASN A 90 41.83 -29.35 17.57
C ASN A 90 42.01 -30.87 17.30
N PHE A 91 41.47 -31.42 16.19
CA PHE A 91 41.66 -32.83 15.84
C PHE A 91 42.95 -33.08 15.04
N ASN A 92 44.08 -33.23 15.73
CA ASN A 92 45.39 -33.46 15.11
C ASN A 92 45.78 -34.96 14.98
N SER A 93 44.81 -35.90 14.97
CA SER A 93 45.12 -37.33 14.76
C SER A 93 43.99 -38.19 14.18
N ALA A 94 42.90 -37.60 13.69
CA ALA A 94 41.81 -38.35 13.08
C ALA A 94 42.10 -38.55 11.58
N ASP A 95 41.78 -39.74 11.06
CA ASP A 95 41.70 -40.04 9.63
C ASP A 95 40.99 -38.88 8.91
N GLU A 96 41.67 -38.24 7.97
CA GLU A 96 41.16 -37.07 7.22
C GLU A 96 39.75 -37.33 6.67
N THR A 97 39.45 -38.59 6.36
CA THR A 97 38.14 -39.05 5.89
C THR A 97 37.02 -38.79 6.91
N GLU A 98 37.28 -39.02 8.20
CA GLU A 98 36.30 -38.80 9.28
C GLU A 98 36.09 -37.31 9.54
N VAL A 99 37.15 -36.49 9.44
CA VAL A 99 37.04 -35.03 9.54
C VAL A 99 36.18 -34.46 8.40
N LEU A 100 36.37 -34.95 7.18
CA LEU A 100 35.57 -34.53 6.03
C LEU A 100 34.09 -34.93 6.16
N LYS A 101 33.81 -36.14 6.66
CA LYS A 101 32.42 -36.58 6.94
C LYS A 101 31.75 -35.69 7.99
N ALA A 102 32.45 -35.34 9.07
CA ALA A 102 31.92 -34.47 10.11
C ALA A 102 31.61 -33.06 9.57
N ARG A 103 32.50 -32.48 8.77
CA ARG A 103 32.28 -31.18 8.12
C ARG A 103 31.10 -31.21 7.15
N LEU A 104 30.96 -32.28 6.38
CA LEU A 104 29.83 -32.46 5.46
C LEU A 104 28.50 -32.53 6.22
N ALA A 105 28.45 -33.30 7.32
CA ALA A 105 27.26 -33.42 8.16
C ALA A 105 26.85 -32.07 8.77
N LEU A 106 27.83 -31.28 9.23
CA LEU A 106 27.59 -29.93 9.77
C LEU A 106 27.05 -28.98 8.70
N ALA A 107 27.65 -28.96 7.51
CA ALA A 107 27.19 -28.15 6.39
C ALA A 107 25.77 -28.55 5.96
N GLN A 108 25.45 -29.84 5.94
CA GLN A 108 24.10 -30.34 5.63
C GLN A 108 23.07 -29.91 6.69
N ALA A 109 23.45 -29.92 7.97
CA ALA A 109 22.59 -29.44 9.06
C ALA A 109 22.30 -27.94 8.90
N GLU A 110 23.32 -27.13 8.61
CA GLU A 110 23.15 -25.69 8.42
C GLU A 110 22.28 -25.36 7.19
N ILE A 111 22.48 -26.06 6.07
CA ILE A 111 21.59 -25.95 4.91
C ILE A 111 20.14 -26.30 5.29
N GLY A 112 19.94 -27.31 6.13
CA GLY A 112 18.62 -27.68 6.66
C GLY A 112 17.98 -26.57 7.49
N ARG A 113 18.73 -25.98 8.42
CA ARG A 113 18.30 -24.84 9.26
C ARG A 113 17.93 -23.63 8.41
N LEU A 114 18.78 -23.25 7.45
CA LEU A 114 18.52 -22.14 6.54
C LEU A 114 17.28 -22.37 5.68
N LYS A 115 17.06 -23.59 5.16
CA LYS A 115 15.84 -23.93 4.42
C LYS A 115 14.58 -23.77 5.27
N GLN A 116 14.61 -24.18 6.54
CA GLN A 116 13.49 -23.98 7.46
C GLN A 116 13.24 -22.50 7.75
N LYS A 117 14.32 -21.72 7.95
CA LYS A 117 14.23 -20.26 8.14
C LYS A 117 13.61 -19.58 6.92
N ILE A 118 14.06 -19.93 5.71
CA ILE A 118 13.47 -19.46 4.45
C ILE A 118 12.01 -19.86 4.37
N HIS A 119 11.66 -21.13 4.59
CA HIS A 119 10.28 -21.59 4.52
C HIS A 119 9.36 -20.83 5.49
N LYS A 120 9.83 -20.59 6.72
CA LYS A 120 9.09 -19.80 7.71
C LYS A 120 8.89 -18.36 7.25
N LEU A 121 9.92 -17.72 6.70
CA LEU A 121 9.81 -16.37 6.15
C LEU A 121 8.84 -16.32 4.96
N THR A 122 9.01 -17.20 3.98
CA THR A 122 8.13 -17.28 2.79
C THR A 122 6.67 -17.64 3.14
N TYR A 123 6.45 -18.38 4.22
CA TYR A 123 5.09 -18.69 4.70
C TYR A 123 4.45 -17.48 5.37
N MET A 124 5.22 -16.67 6.11
CA MET A 124 4.73 -15.42 6.68
C MET A 124 4.39 -14.40 5.59
N ASP A 125 5.19 -14.31 4.51
CA ASP A 125 4.89 -13.43 3.37
C ASP A 125 3.54 -13.79 2.71
N ARG A 126 3.20 -15.08 2.64
CA ARG A 126 1.91 -15.54 2.08
C ARG A 126 0.73 -15.39 3.02
N LEU A 127 0.94 -15.30 4.34
CA LEU A 127 -0.18 -15.18 5.28
C LEU A 127 -0.84 -13.80 5.25
N TYR A 128 -0.09 -12.78 4.87
CA TYR A 128 -0.56 -11.38 4.83
C TYR A 128 -0.84 -10.86 3.43
N PHE A 129 -0.78 -11.72 2.40
CA PHE A 129 -1.12 -11.37 1.03
C PHE A 129 -2.56 -11.81 0.70
N ALA A 130 -3.51 -10.91 0.94
CA ALA A 130 -4.93 -11.14 0.68
C ALA A 130 -5.30 -10.80 -0.77
N SER A 131 -6.29 -11.50 -1.33
CA SER A 131 -6.76 -11.32 -2.70
C SER A 131 -8.08 -10.53 -2.77
N GLY A 132 -8.26 -9.78 -3.85
CA GLY A 132 -9.44 -8.97 -4.12
C GLY A 132 -9.40 -7.59 -3.45
N VAL A 133 -10.53 -6.89 -3.51
CA VAL A 133 -10.71 -5.63 -2.78
C VAL A 133 -11.04 -5.90 -1.33
N LEU A 134 -10.24 -5.31 -0.44
CA LEU A 134 -10.35 -5.39 1.01
C LEU A 134 -11.09 -4.15 1.51
N ILE A 135 -12.12 -4.36 2.32
CA ILE A 135 -12.96 -3.30 2.90
C ILE A 135 -12.77 -3.30 4.41
N ASP A 136 -12.64 -2.11 5.00
CA ASP A 136 -12.44 -1.91 6.45
C ASP A 136 -11.27 -2.72 7.04
N LEU A 137 -10.17 -2.83 6.29
CA LEU A 137 -8.98 -3.61 6.67
C LEU A 137 -8.28 -2.97 7.88
N PRO A 138 -8.18 -3.66 9.04
CA PRO A 138 -7.42 -3.15 10.18
C PRO A 138 -5.93 -3.05 9.86
N GLU A 139 -5.26 -1.94 10.24
CA GLU A 139 -3.82 -1.77 9.99
C GLU A 139 -2.96 -2.82 10.71
N GLU A 140 -3.44 -3.41 11.80
CA GLU A 140 -2.80 -4.57 12.46
C GLU A 140 -2.66 -5.81 11.54
N PHE A 141 -3.47 -5.91 10.48
CA PHE A 141 -3.30 -6.93 9.44
C PHE A 141 -1.99 -6.74 8.66
N LEU A 142 -1.45 -5.52 8.65
CA LEU A 142 -0.25 -5.13 7.93
C LEU A 142 1.01 -5.20 8.80
N ASN A 143 0.96 -5.92 9.93
CA ASN A 143 2.15 -6.18 10.74
C ASN A 143 3.23 -6.88 9.90
N GLY A 144 4.38 -6.22 9.74
CA GLY A 144 5.49 -6.68 8.90
C GLY A 144 5.57 -5.95 7.54
N TRP A 145 4.55 -5.20 7.16
CA TRP A 145 4.60 -4.29 6.03
C TRP A 145 5.15 -2.92 6.46
N THR A 146 5.82 -2.24 5.54
CA THR A 146 6.33 -0.88 5.74
C THR A 146 5.40 0.13 5.09
N ASN A 147 4.86 1.07 5.86
CA ASN A 147 4.14 2.22 5.32
C ASN A 147 5.14 3.17 4.65
N TYR A 148 5.14 3.21 3.33
CA TYR A 148 6.08 4.01 2.53
C TYR A 148 5.52 5.38 2.17
N TYR A 149 4.24 5.43 1.84
CA TYR A 149 3.58 6.65 1.40
C TYR A 149 2.31 6.84 2.21
N LYS A 150 2.16 8.04 2.79
CA LYS A 150 0.96 8.46 3.51
C LYS A 150 0.76 9.95 3.31
N GLU A 151 -0.19 10.32 2.47
CA GLU A 151 -0.48 11.72 2.15
C GLU A 151 -1.99 11.97 2.09
N PRO A 152 -2.48 13.18 2.42
CA PRO A 152 -3.89 13.49 2.26
C PRO A 152 -4.29 13.41 0.79
N TYR A 153 -5.57 13.16 0.53
CA TYR A 153 -6.12 13.14 -0.82
C TYR A 153 -6.01 14.50 -1.53
N SER A 154 -5.72 15.59 -0.84
CA SER A 154 -5.38 16.89 -1.43
C SER A 154 -3.95 17.02 -1.96
N HIS A 155 -3.03 16.14 -1.54
CA HIS A 155 -1.63 16.15 -1.99
C HIS A 155 -1.53 15.66 -3.43
N GLY A 156 -0.82 16.37 -4.31
CA GLY A 156 -0.61 15.93 -5.70
C GLY A 156 0.32 14.73 -5.78
N THR A 157 -0.17 13.56 -6.20
CA THR A 157 0.65 12.34 -6.29
C THR A 157 1.54 12.41 -7.53
N MET A 158 2.82 12.04 -7.40
CA MET A 158 3.74 11.86 -8.52
C MET A 158 4.01 10.37 -8.76
N PHE A 159 4.39 9.97 -9.96
CA PHE A 159 4.78 8.57 -10.24
C PHE A 159 5.94 8.11 -9.35
N THR A 160 6.88 9.01 -9.04
CA THR A 160 8.00 8.73 -8.12
C THR A 160 7.54 8.36 -6.72
N ASP A 161 6.37 8.84 -6.28
CA ASP A 161 5.80 8.49 -4.98
C ASP A 161 5.36 7.02 -4.93
N LEU A 162 5.04 6.43 -6.09
CA LEU A 162 4.62 5.03 -6.22
C LEU A 162 5.79 4.05 -6.29
N GLN A 163 7.03 4.53 -6.46
CA GLN A 163 8.17 3.63 -6.70
C GLN A 163 8.60 2.90 -5.45
N GLY A 164 8.32 3.41 -4.25
CA GLY A 164 8.62 2.67 -3.02
C GLY A 164 10.10 2.57 -2.70
N ASP A 165 10.41 1.77 -1.69
CA ASP A 165 11.76 1.27 -1.44
C ASP A 165 12.02 0.09 -2.38
N GLU A 166 13.25 -0.05 -2.92
CA GLU A 166 13.54 -1.00 -4.01
C GLU A 166 13.32 -2.47 -3.62
N LEU A 167 13.18 -2.78 -2.34
CA LEU A 167 13.16 -4.14 -1.80
C LEU A 167 11.78 -4.80 -1.72
N GLY A 168 10.68 -4.03 -1.72
CA GLY A 168 9.33 -4.59 -1.59
C GLY A 168 8.91 -5.37 -2.83
N THR A 169 8.49 -6.63 -2.65
CA THR A 169 7.97 -7.50 -3.73
C THR A 169 6.47 -7.28 -3.94
N PHE A 170 5.75 -6.99 -2.85
CA PHE A 170 4.32 -6.73 -2.86
C PHE A 170 4.05 -5.28 -2.49
N ILE A 171 2.94 -4.77 -3.03
CA ILE A 171 2.43 -3.44 -2.71
C ILE A 171 0.97 -3.58 -2.30
N LEU A 172 0.60 -2.88 -1.23
CA LEU A 172 -0.78 -2.58 -0.91
C LEU A 172 -1.03 -1.13 -1.23
N VAL A 173 -2.11 -0.88 -1.97
CA VAL A 173 -2.64 0.45 -2.25
C VAL A 173 -3.95 0.60 -1.51
N GLY A 174 -4.11 1.68 -0.76
CA GLY A 174 -5.31 1.87 0.03
C GLY A 174 -5.66 3.31 0.33
N ALA A 175 -6.83 3.48 0.92
CA ALA A 175 -7.34 4.75 1.39
C ALA A 175 -7.97 4.60 2.77
N LYS A 176 -7.79 5.62 3.61
CA LYS A 176 -8.42 5.67 4.94
C LYS A 176 -8.87 7.06 5.29
N PHE A 177 -9.80 7.16 6.23
CA PHE A 177 -10.06 8.42 6.90
C PHE A 177 -8.85 8.81 7.75
N HIS A 178 -8.59 10.12 7.85
CA HIS A 178 -7.56 10.65 8.73
C HIS A 178 -7.74 10.12 10.16
N ASP A 179 -6.65 9.72 10.78
CA ASP A 179 -6.59 9.09 12.12
C ASP A 179 -7.35 7.75 12.28
N SER A 180 -7.89 7.17 11.20
CA SER A 180 -8.45 5.82 11.25
C SER A 180 -7.35 4.76 11.39
N SER A 181 -7.60 3.75 12.22
CA SER A 181 -6.81 2.52 12.32
C SER A 181 -7.20 1.45 11.30
N LYS A 182 -8.12 1.79 10.38
CA LYS A 182 -8.62 0.91 9.31
C LYS A 182 -8.51 1.59 7.96
N LEU A 183 -8.12 0.81 6.95
CA LEU A 183 -8.22 1.18 5.55
C LEU A 183 -9.65 0.91 5.08
N ALA A 184 -10.35 1.96 4.67
CA ALA A 184 -11.73 1.85 4.19
C ALA A 184 -11.81 0.98 2.92
N VAL A 185 -10.83 1.14 2.03
CA VAL A 185 -10.65 0.33 0.84
C VAL A 185 -9.16 0.11 0.61
N ALA A 186 -8.78 -1.11 0.27
CA ALA A 186 -7.41 -1.46 -0.06
C ALA A 186 -7.38 -2.65 -1.04
N ALA A 187 -6.26 -2.82 -1.71
CA ALA A 187 -5.97 -3.99 -2.52
C ALA A 187 -4.48 -4.26 -2.52
N MET A 188 -4.09 -5.53 -2.70
CA MET A 188 -2.70 -5.97 -2.73
C MET A 188 -2.35 -6.51 -4.11
N GLY A 189 -1.12 -6.31 -4.56
CA GLY A 189 -0.62 -6.82 -5.83
C GLY A 189 0.89 -7.01 -5.83
N ARG A 190 1.40 -7.70 -6.84
CA ARG A 190 2.86 -7.74 -7.10
C ARG A 190 3.31 -6.38 -7.62
N ARG A 191 4.34 -5.81 -7.01
CA ARG A 191 4.86 -4.49 -7.39
C ARG A 191 5.24 -4.41 -8.86
N THR A 192 5.94 -5.43 -9.37
CA THR A 192 6.35 -5.50 -10.78
C THR A 192 5.16 -5.52 -11.73
N VAL A 193 4.05 -6.16 -11.36
CA VAL A 193 2.85 -6.16 -12.21
C VAL A 193 2.17 -4.79 -12.20
N LEU A 194 2.12 -4.12 -11.05
CA LEU A 194 1.41 -2.84 -10.90
C LEU A 194 2.18 -1.65 -11.44
N LEU A 195 3.52 -1.67 -11.35
CA LEU A 195 4.38 -0.55 -11.74
C LEU A 195 5.09 -0.77 -13.09
N ASP A 196 5.23 -2.01 -13.57
CA ASP A 196 5.80 -2.30 -14.89
C ASP A 196 4.73 -2.56 -15.96
N ALA A 197 3.44 -2.65 -15.57
CA ALA A 197 2.35 -2.56 -16.53
C ALA A 197 2.47 -1.20 -17.20
N GLY A 198 2.92 -1.18 -18.45
CA GLY A 198 3.09 0.07 -19.21
C GLY A 198 1.82 0.91 -19.17
N HIS A 199 1.96 2.21 -19.46
CA HIS A 199 0.87 3.21 -19.46
C HIS A 199 -0.20 2.98 -20.55
N ASP A 200 -0.35 1.75 -21.03
CA ASP A 200 -1.39 1.32 -21.93
C ASP A 200 -2.68 1.31 -21.09
N GLU A 201 -3.68 2.13 -21.45
CA GLU A 201 -4.95 2.39 -20.71
C GLU A 201 -5.83 1.14 -20.40
N VAL A 202 -5.29 -0.06 -20.55
CA VAL A 202 -5.91 -1.35 -20.34
C VAL A 202 -5.63 -1.84 -18.91
N PRO A 203 -6.66 -2.06 -18.07
CA PRO A 203 -6.45 -2.62 -16.74
C PRO A 203 -5.84 -4.01 -16.78
N VAL A 204 -4.94 -4.27 -15.83
CA VAL A 204 -4.31 -5.57 -15.62
C VAL A 204 -5.00 -6.29 -14.47
N PHE A 205 -5.51 -7.49 -14.72
CA PHE A 205 -6.08 -8.33 -13.67
C PHE A 205 -4.97 -9.04 -12.88
N GLU A 206 -4.83 -8.68 -11.61
CA GLU A 206 -3.82 -9.23 -10.71
C GLU A 206 -4.38 -9.39 -9.31
N ASN A 207 -4.13 -10.54 -8.69
CA ASN A 207 -4.55 -10.84 -7.32
C ASN A 207 -6.04 -10.58 -7.02
N GLY A 208 -6.93 -10.81 -8.00
CA GLY A 208 -8.39 -10.68 -7.82
C GLY A 208 -8.95 -9.28 -8.04
N VAL A 209 -8.16 -8.37 -8.60
CA VAL A 209 -8.53 -6.96 -8.82
C VAL A 209 -8.01 -6.48 -10.18
N TYR A 210 -8.68 -5.50 -10.77
CA TYR A 210 -8.25 -4.85 -12.01
C TYR A 210 -7.49 -3.58 -11.65
N TRP A 211 -6.18 -3.60 -11.91
CA TRP A 211 -5.26 -2.49 -11.66
C TRP A 211 -5.09 -1.66 -12.91
N TYR A 212 -4.89 -0.36 -12.77
CA TYR A 212 -4.55 0.51 -13.89
C TYR A 212 -3.53 1.55 -13.45
N LEU A 213 -2.63 1.86 -14.37
CA LEU A 213 -1.63 2.91 -14.27
C LEU A 213 -1.52 3.54 -15.66
N THR A 214 -1.95 4.80 -15.80
CA THR A 214 -1.84 5.57 -17.05
C THR A 214 -0.82 6.69 -16.88
N GLU A 215 -0.79 7.67 -17.79
CA GLU A 215 0.03 8.88 -17.61
C GLU A 215 -0.52 9.81 -16.51
N CYS A 216 -1.81 9.72 -16.18
CA CYS A 216 -2.49 10.66 -15.28
C CYS A 216 -3.31 10.01 -14.16
N SER A 217 -3.48 8.69 -14.19
CA SER A 217 -4.34 7.96 -13.26
C SER A 217 -3.68 6.69 -12.72
N PHE A 218 -3.90 6.39 -11.44
CA PHE A 218 -3.48 5.15 -10.79
C PHE A 218 -4.56 4.63 -9.84
N GLY A 219 -4.82 3.33 -9.86
CA GLY A 219 -5.79 2.75 -8.94
C GLY A 219 -6.21 1.33 -9.26
N PHE A 220 -7.35 0.93 -8.71
CA PHE A 220 -7.94 -0.39 -8.94
C PHE A 220 -9.46 -0.38 -8.86
N ALA A 221 -10.06 -1.42 -9.45
CA ALA A 221 -11.49 -1.71 -9.40
C ALA A 221 -11.75 -3.23 -9.26
N ASP A 222 -12.92 -3.59 -8.75
CA ASP A 222 -13.38 -4.99 -8.68
C ASP A 222 -14.00 -5.51 -10.00
N SER A 223 -14.02 -4.69 -11.05
CA SER A 223 -14.46 -5.07 -12.39
C SER A 223 -13.55 -4.50 -13.48
N GLU A 224 -13.55 -5.12 -14.66
CA GLU A 224 -12.77 -4.66 -15.82
C GLU A 224 -13.30 -3.34 -16.40
N PHE A 225 -14.53 -2.96 -16.05
CA PHE A 225 -15.17 -1.75 -16.53
C PHE A 225 -14.67 -0.54 -15.74
N VAL A 226 -13.62 0.10 -16.26
CA VAL A 226 -13.12 1.39 -15.79
C VAL A 226 -13.35 2.45 -16.86
N GLU A 227 -13.61 3.68 -16.44
CA GLU A 227 -13.74 4.82 -17.35
C GLU A 227 -12.63 5.82 -17.02
N LEU A 228 -11.47 5.62 -17.66
CA LEU A 228 -10.25 6.39 -17.43
C LEU A 228 -10.23 7.61 -18.37
N LEU A 229 -10.71 8.74 -17.86
CA LEU A 229 -10.37 10.06 -18.44
C LEU A 229 -9.09 10.53 -17.74
N ASP A 230 -9.22 11.44 -16.79
CA ASP A 230 -8.12 11.81 -15.86
C ASP A 230 -8.09 10.93 -14.60
N CYS A 231 -9.17 10.19 -14.33
CA CYS A 231 -9.36 9.27 -13.21
C CYS A 231 -10.50 8.28 -13.51
N ASP A 232 -10.69 7.24 -12.69
CA ASP A 232 -11.80 6.27 -12.84
C ASP A 232 -13.12 6.82 -12.30
N VAL A 233 -14.02 7.18 -13.22
CA VAL A 233 -15.36 7.70 -12.92
C VAL A 233 -16.48 6.65 -13.02
N ALA A 234 -16.15 5.41 -13.40
CA ALA A 234 -17.14 4.36 -13.56
C ALA A 234 -17.75 3.94 -12.21
N GLU A 235 -19.03 3.56 -12.22
CA GLU A 235 -19.74 3.02 -11.05
C GLU A 235 -19.53 3.87 -9.76
N PRO A 236 -20.07 5.09 -9.71
CA PRO A 236 -19.85 6.03 -8.61
C PRO A 236 -20.23 5.48 -7.23
N GLU A 237 -21.22 4.57 -7.18
CA GLU A 237 -21.70 3.96 -5.94
C GLU A 237 -20.88 2.73 -5.48
N SER A 238 -19.91 2.25 -6.28
CA SER A 238 -19.14 1.07 -5.91
C SER A 238 -18.20 1.36 -4.73
N PRO A 239 -18.28 0.62 -3.62
CA PRO A 239 -17.36 0.77 -2.49
C PRO A 239 -15.99 0.14 -2.77
N LYS A 240 -15.80 -0.52 -3.91
CA LYS A 240 -14.65 -1.39 -4.19
C LYS A 240 -13.69 -0.80 -5.25
N ARG A 241 -13.58 0.52 -5.29
CA ARG A 241 -12.77 1.24 -6.27
C ARG A 241 -11.90 2.27 -5.58
N LEU A 242 -10.71 2.48 -6.10
CA LEU A 242 -9.79 3.52 -5.66
C LEU A 242 -9.16 4.13 -6.90
N SER A 243 -9.08 5.46 -6.96
CA SER A 243 -8.48 6.17 -8.08
C SER A 243 -7.79 7.43 -7.61
N TRP A 244 -6.55 7.60 -8.04
CA TRP A 244 -5.71 8.77 -7.80
C TRP A 244 -5.34 9.43 -9.11
N PHE A 245 -5.26 10.76 -9.08
CA PHE A 245 -4.51 11.48 -10.09
C PHE A 245 -3.01 11.31 -9.81
N ILE A 246 -2.22 11.17 -10.87
CA ILE A 246 -0.76 11.15 -10.85
C ILE A 246 -0.20 12.14 -11.87
N ASP A 247 0.93 12.77 -11.57
CA ASP A 247 1.70 13.66 -12.47
C ASP A 247 0.98 14.89 -13.06
N VAL A 248 -0.26 15.16 -12.62
CA VAL A 248 -1.06 16.32 -13.05
C VAL A 248 -1.21 17.40 -11.98
N GLY A 249 -0.64 17.19 -10.79
CA GLY A 249 -0.71 18.13 -9.66
C GLY A 249 -2.01 18.07 -8.84
N TRP A 250 -2.87 17.08 -9.12
CA TRP A 250 -4.08 16.78 -8.36
C TRP A 250 -3.85 15.56 -7.47
N GLY A 251 -4.63 15.45 -6.39
CA GLY A 251 -4.46 14.35 -5.45
C GLY A 251 -5.29 13.11 -5.75
N GLY A 252 -6.01 12.56 -4.78
CA GLY A 252 -6.83 11.38 -5.01
C GLY A 252 -8.24 11.73 -5.50
N TYR A 253 -8.81 11.00 -6.45
CA TYR A 253 -10.19 11.23 -6.90
C TYR A 253 -11.20 10.51 -6.01
N ARG A 254 -11.02 9.20 -5.76
CA ARG A 254 -11.98 8.39 -5.01
C ARG A 254 -11.39 7.39 -4.03
N ALA A 255 -12.19 7.05 -3.04
CA ALA A 255 -12.00 5.96 -2.08
C ALA A 255 -13.35 5.26 -1.86
N GLY A 256 -13.55 4.12 -2.52
CA GLY A 256 -14.85 3.44 -2.59
C GLY A 256 -15.90 4.31 -3.27
N SER A 257 -17.03 4.51 -2.60
CA SER A 257 -18.15 5.35 -3.05
C SER A 257 -17.97 6.83 -2.73
N HIS A 258 -16.86 7.22 -2.10
CA HIS A 258 -16.54 8.62 -1.83
C HIS A 258 -15.74 9.20 -3.00
N LEU A 259 -16.35 10.15 -3.72
CA LEU A 259 -15.80 10.81 -4.91
C LEU A 259 -15.31 12.24 -4.59
N ASP A 260 -14.69 12.89 -5.57
CA ASP A 260 -14.23 14.30 -5.50
C ASP A 260 -13.32 14.61 -4.31
N LEU A 261 -12.48 13.65 -3.93
CA LEU A 261 -11.65 13.75 -2.73
C LEU A 261 -10.40 14.61 -2.93
N TYR A 262 -10.09 15.05 -4.15
CA TYR A 262 -8.81 15.67 -4.52
C TYR A 262 -8.51 17.04 -3.87
N ARG A 263 -9.46 17.59 -3.09
CA ARG A 263 -9.28 18.80 -2.26
C ARG A 263 -9.37 18.53 -0.76
N THR A 264 -9.61 17.30 -0.34
CA THR A 264 -9.86 16.96 1.07
C THR A 264 -8.60 16.53 1.79
N THR A 265 -8.50 16.95 3.05
CA THR A 265 -7.50 16.45 4.01
C THR A 265 -8.08 15.38 4.95
N LYS A 266 -9.38 15.08 4.83
CA LYS A 266 -10.06 14.08 5.69
C LYS A 266 -9.77 12.63 5.28
N TRP A 267 -9.24 12.44 4.08
CA TRP A 267 -8.88 11.14 3.53
C TRP A 267 -7.38 11.12 3.26
N GLU A 268 -6.78 9.96 3.47
CA GLU A 268 -5.36 9.70 3.27
C GLU A 268 -5.20 8.56 2.25
N LYS A 269 -4.28 8.77 1.31
CA LYS A 269 -3.74 7.76 0.41
C LYS A 269 -2.61 7.04 1.12
N VAL A 270 -2.57 5.72 1.02
CA VAL A 270 -1.50 4.93 1.64
C VAL A 270 -0.92 3.91 0.68
N LEU A 271 0.40 3.75 0.75
CA LEU A 271 1.13 2.62 0.16
C LEU A 271 1.90 1.87 1.23
N TYR A 272 1.76 0.56 1.24
CA TYR A 272 2.56 -0.34 2.06
C TYR A 272 3.35 -1.31 1.18
N TYR A 273 4.58 -1.64 1.57
CA TYR A 273 5.42 -2.63 0.89
C TYR A 273 5.80 -3.78 1.84
N ALA A 274 5.91 -4.98 1.27
CA ALA A 274 6.42 -6.19 1.92
C ALA A 274 7.37 -6.94 0.97
#